data_AF-A0A552UWP2-F1
#
_entry.id   AF-A0A552UWP2-F1
#
_cell.length_a   1.000
_cell.length_b   1.000
_cell.length_c   1.000
_cell.angle_alpha   90.00
_cell.angle_beta   90.00
_cell.angle_gamma   90.00
#
_symmetry.space_group_name_H-M   'P 1'
#
loop_
_entity.id
_entity.type
_entity.pdbx_description
1 polymer ?
#
loop_
_entity_poly.entity_id
_entity_poly.type
_entity_poly.pdbx_seq_one_letter_code
_entity_poly.pdbx_strand_id
1 'polypeptide(L)'
;MPLAYLCHTNTITMSFFNFFKKKPLQNPQKTVLPDLPALNAWGIFFQQGNFNLYSRFAGSLPGESANTIYLKSYPELPQLERVHYADWLYIAFNGIFLQRWDSADGSLTSLIFVDVDKVSIKEVKTNIYSNNWSAYMQGEALVFTFNGDAKEVVTVTLADLK
;
A
#
# COMPACT_ATOMS: atom_id res chain seq x y z
N MET A 1 89.85 -8.56 0.30
CA MET A 1 89.15 -9.36 -0.74
C MET A 1 89.54 -10.81 -0.50
N PRO A 2 88.63 -11.65 0.02
CA PRO A 2 87.64 -12.33 -0.82
C PRO A 2 86.19 -12.26 -0.27
N LEU A 3 85.30 -12.83 -1.08
CA LEU A 3 83.84 -12.87 -1.02
C LEU A 3 83.24 -13.82 0.05
N ALA A 4 81.95 -13.58 0.29
CA ALA A 4 80.87 -14.47 0.74
C ALA A 4 80.58 -14.53 2.25
N TYR A 5 79.37 -14.11 2.64
CA TYR A 5 78.46 -14.90 3.49
C TYR A 5 76.99 -14.44 3.29
N LEU A 6 76.24 -15.33 2.64
CA LEU A 6 74.82 -15.70 2.76
C LEU A 6 73.81 -14.69 3.35
N CYS A 7 72.93 -14.20 2.47
CA CYS A 7 71.69 -13.50 2.78
C CYS A 7 70.60 -14.48 3.29
N HIS A 8 69.87 -14.05 4.32
CA HIS A 8 68.69 -14.71 4.88
C HIS A 8 67.60 -14.94 3.82
N THR A 9 67.03 -16.14 3.77
CA THR A 9 65.74 -16.41 3.10
C THR A 9 64.70 -16.73 4.16
N ASN A 10 63.84 -15.76 4.47
CA ASN A 10 62.56 -16.05 5.15
C ASN A 10 61.48 -16.11 4.07
N THR A 11 61.15 -17.34 3.67
CA THR A 11 60.02 -17.63 2.79
C THR A 11 58.73 -17.47 3.59
N ILE A 12 58.07 -16.31 3.46
CA ILE A 12 56.70 -16.12 3.96
C ILE A 12 55.75 -16.66 2.89
N THR A 13 55.27 -17.89 3.05
CA THR A 13 54.13 -18.41 2.30
C THR A 13 52.85 -17.74 2.80
N MET A 14 52.43 -16.66 2.15
CA MET A 14 51.07 -16.12 2.29
C MET A 14 50.11 -17.02 1.51
N SER A 15 49.42 -17.91 2.23
CA SER A 15 48.34 -18.73 1.69
C SER A 15 47.11 -17.85 1.43
N PHE A 16 46.86 -17.54 0.16
CA PHE A 16 45.63 -16.94 -0.33
C PHE A 16 44.65 -18.03 -0.78
N PHE A 17 43.36 -17.79 -0.54
CA PHE A 17 42.16 -18.51 -1.02
C PHE A 17 41.69 -19.75 -0.24
N ASN A 18 40.77 -19.51 0.70
CA ASN A 18 39.64 -20.41 0.94
C ASN A 18 38.35 -19.74 0.44
N PHE A 19 38.11 -19.89 -0.85
CA PHE A 19 36.93 -19.42 -1.57
C PHE A 19 35.82 -20.48 -1.47
N PHE A 20 34.61 -20.04 -1.11
CA PHE A 20 33.35 -20.80 -1.07
C PHE A 20 33.20 -21.94 -0.05
N LYS A 21 32.85 -21.59 1.20
CA LYS A 21 31.94 -22.44 1.97
C LYS A 21 30.55 -22.37 1.32
N LYS A 22 30.15 -23.41 0.57
CA LYS A 22 28.77 -23.57 0.09
C LYS A 22 27.84 -23.47 1.31
N LYS A 23 26.98 -22.45 1.34
CA LYS A 23 25.88 -22.40 2.30
C LYS A 23 25.07 -23.71 2.13
N PRO A 24 24.72 -24.41 3.21
CA PRO A 24 23.86 -25.58 3.09
C PRO A 24 22.58 -25.16 2.36
N LEU A 25 22.10 -25.99 1.43
CA LEU A 25 20.79 -25.75 0.82
C LEU A 25 19.78 -25.62 1.96
N GLN A 26 19.21 -24.43 2.12
CA GLN A 26 17.99 -24.29 2.91
C GLN A 26 16.96 -25.17 2.21
N ASN A 27 16.58 -26.25 2.88
CA ASN A 27 15.41 -27.02 2.49
C ASN A 27 14.25 -26.00 2.51
N PRO A 28 13.57 -25.72 1.38
CA PRO A 28 12.45 -24.80 1.40
C PRO A 28 11.49 -25.35 2.45
N GLN A 29 11.19 -24.56 3.48
CA GLN A 29 10.18 -24.94 4.44
C GLN A 29 8.93 -25.31 3.64
N LYS A 30 8.46 -26.55 3.77
CA LYS A 30 7.16 -26.94 3.22
C LYS A 30 6.15 -26.00 3.87
N THR A 31 5.73 -24.98 3.13
CA THR A 31 4.60 -24.15 3.50
C THR A 31 3.42 -25.09 3.65
N VAL A 32 2.92 -25.22 4.89
CA VAL A 32 1.67 -25.90 5.13
C VAL A 32 0.61 -25.00 4.50
N LEU A 33 -0.02 -25.48 3.42
CA LEU A 33 -1.02 -24.72 2.65
C LEU A 33 -2.16 -24.07 3.46
N PRO A 34 -2.63 -24.59 4.62
CA PRO A 34 -3.69 -23.94 5.38
C PRO A 34 -3.24 -22.77 6.26
N ASP A 35 -1.93 -22.57 6.47
CA ASP A 35 -1.39 -21.46 7.28
C ASP A 35 -1.01 -20.23 6.44
N LEU A 36 -1.11 -20.32 5.11
CA LEU A 36 -1.04 -19.14 4.25
C LEU A 36 -2.39 -18.41 4.38
N PRO A 37 -2.42 -17.11 4.74
CA PRO A 37 -3.64 -16.34 4.54
C PRO A 37 -4.01 -16.53 3.08
N ALA A 38 -5.22 -17.04 2.83
CA ALA A 38 -5.67 -17.31 1.48
C ALA A 38 -5.50 -16.01 0.68
N LEU A 39 -4.53 -16.00 -0.22
CA LEU A 39 -4.09 -14.81 -0.97
C LEU A 39 -5.26 -14.12 -1.73
N ASN A 40 -6.39 -14.82 -1.85
CA ASN A 40 -7.62 -14.40 -2.50
C ASN A 40 -8.85 -14.30 -1.57
N ALA A 41 -8.68 -14.39 -0.25
CA ALA A 41 -9.80 -14.25 0.67
C ALA A 41 -10.20 -12.77 0.85
N TRP A 42 -11.51 -12.56 0.99
CA TRP A 42 -12.06 -11.27 1.38
C TRP A 42 -11.92 -11.10 2.90
N GLY A 43 -11.24 -10.03 3.31
CA GLY A 43 -11.16 -9.61 4.72
C GLY A 43 -12.14 -8.48 5.01
N ILE A 44 -12.47 -8.27 6.28
CA ILE A 44 -13.24 -7.09 6.70
C ILE A 44 -12.31 -5.87 6.65
N PHE A 45 -12.69 -4.87 5.88
CA PHE A 45 -11.97 -3.60 5.76
C PHE A 45 -12.58 -2.52 6.64
N PHE A 46 -13.91 -2.48 6.72
CA PHE A 46 -14.66 -1.60 7.58
C PHE A 46 -16.00 -2.23 7.96
N GLN A 47 -16.49 -1.96 9.16
CA GLN A 47 -17.78 -2.45 9.65
C GLN A 47 -18.40 -1.42 10.57
N GLN A 48 -19.63 -0.99 10.26
CA GLN A 48 -20.41 -0.11 11.10
C GLN A 48 -21.91 -0.37 10.91
N GLY A 49 -22.61 -0.65 12.01
CA GLY A 49 -24.05 -0.94 11.98
C GLY A 49 -24.36 -2.11 11.05
N ASN A 50 -25.24 -1.88 10.07
CA ASN A 50 -25.63 -2.87 9.08
C ASN A 50 -24.74 -2.87 7.83
N PHE A 51 -23.69 -2.05 7.78
CA PHE A 51 -22.80 -1.94 6.64
C PHE A 51 -21.45 -2.61 6.90
N ASN A 52 -21.08 -3.51 6.02
CA ASN A 52 -19.77 -4.15 5.97
C ASN A 52 -19.11 -3.80 4.65
N LEU A 53 -17.85 -3.38 4.70
CA LEU A 53 -16.98 -3.27 3.56
C LEU A 53 -15.89 -4.33 3.68
N TYR A 54 -15.76 -5.14 2.66
CA TYR A 54 -14.72 -6.15 2.57
C TYR A 54 -13.67 -5.72 1.55
N SER A 55 -12.42 -6.04 1.83
CA SER A 55 -11.31 -5.83 0.91
C SER A 55 -10.64 -7.15 0.54
N ARG A 56 -10.03 -7.17 -0.65
CA ARG A 56 -9.13 -8.23 -1.09
C ARG A 56 -7.96 -7.61 -1.81
N PHE A 57 -6.75 -8.07 -1.53
CA PHE A 57 -5.56 -7.63 -2.24
C PHE A 57 -5.72 -7.86 -3.76
N ALA A 58 -5.43 -6.81 -4.54
CA ALA A 58 -5.50 -6.83 -6.00
C ALA A 58 -4.10 -6.81 -6.64
N GLY A 59 -3.13 -6.17 -5.99
CA GLY A 59 -1.77 -6.06 -6.46
C GLY A 59 -1.04 -4.90 -5.80
N SER A 60 0.11 -4.53 -6.37
CA SER A 60 0.85 -3.33 -5.98
C SER A 60 1.11 -2.50 -7.23
N LEU A 61 1.10 -1.18 -7.09
CA LEU A 61 1.39 -0.28 -8.20
C LEU A 61 2.88 -0.36 -8.59
N PRO A 62 3.22 -0.31 -9.90
CA PRO A 62 4.61 -0.36 -10.34
C PRO A 62 5.38 0.91 -9.91
N GLY A 63 6.52 0.74 -9.23
CA GLY A 63 7.39 1.84 -8.81
C GLY A 63 6.96 2.54 -7.50
N GLU A 64 5.82 2.16 -6.94
CA GLU A 64 5.22 2.72 -5.74
C GLU A 64 5.15 1.64 -4.64
N SER A 65 5.19 2.02 -3.37
CA SER A 65 4.93 1.09 -2.24
C SER A 65 3.45 1.03 -1.87
N ALA A 66 2.57 1.36 -2.81
CA ALA A 66 1.12 1.41 -2.60
C ALA A 66 0.47 0.11 -3.06
N ASN A 67 -0.28 -0.52 -2.15
CA ASN A 67 -1.10 -1.69 -2.45
C ASN A 67 -2.44 -1.24 -3.05
N THR A 68 -2.91 -2.03 -4.00
CA THR A 68 -4.26 -1.91 -4.56
C THR A 68 -5.15 -3.01 -4.00
N ILE A 69 -6.39 -2.65 -3.74
CA ILE A 69 -7.41 -3.56 -3.22
C ILE A 69 -8.68 -3.51 -4.07
N TYR A 70 -9.37 -4.64 -4.15
CA TYR A 70 -10.76 -4.70 -4.55
C TYR A 70 -11.65 -4.52 -3.33
N LEU A 71 -12.81 -3.91 -3.54
CA LEU A 71 -13.82 -3.71 -2.52
C LEU A 71 -15.13 -4.40 -2.91
N LYS A 72 -15.87 -4.86 -1.89
CA LYS A 72 -17.28 -5.25 -1.99
C LYS A 72 -17.98 -4.88 -0.68
N SER A 73 -19.25 -4.50 -0.74
CA SER A 73 -20.01 -4.13 0.46
C SER A 73 -21.21 -5.02 0.71
N TYR A 74 -21.73 -4.96 1.93
CA TYR A 74 -23.03 -5.44 2.32
C TYR A 74 -23.73 -4.37 3.17
N PRO A 75 -24.89 -3.80 2.78
CA PRO A 75 -25.61 -4.06 1.52
C PRO A 75 -24.77 -3.74 0.28
N GLU A 76 -25.14 -4.34 -0.84
CA GLU A 76 -24.35 -4.29 -2.07
C GLU A 76 -24.31 -2.88 -2.67
N LEU A 77 -23.10 -2.40 -2.98
CA LEU A 77 -22.83 -1.22 -3.78
C LEU A 77 -22.04 -1.64 -5.03
N PRO A 78 -22.73 -1.95 -6.15
CA PRO A 78 -22.08 -2.41 -7.37
C PRO A 78 -21.02 -1.43 -7.91
N GLN A 79 -21.15 -0.14 -7.59
CA GLN A 79 -20.19 0.90 -7.97
C GLN A 79 -18.80 0.75 -7.30
N LEU A 80 -18.69 -0.01 -6.20
CA LEU A 80 -17.40 -0.35 -5.57
C LEU A 80 -16.70 -1.52 -6.28
N GLU A 81 -17.45 -2.34 -7.02
CA GLU A 81 -16.93 -3.57 -7.59
C GLU A 81 -16.14 -3.29 -8.88
N ARG A 82 -15.13 -4.14 -9.16
CA ARG A 82 -14.28 -4.08 -10.36
C ARG A 82 -13.47 -2.78 -10.50
N VAL A 83 -13.35 -2.04 -9.42
CA VAL A 83 -12.56 -0.82 -9.30
C VAL A 83 -11.39 -1.07 -8.36
N HIS A 84 -10.26 -0.40 -8.59
CA HIS A 84 -9.09 -0.45 -7.72
C HIS A 84 -9.12 0.70 -6.72
N TYR A 85 -8.90 0.37 -5.45
CA TYR A 85 -8.76 1.35 -4.38
C TYR A 85 -7.38 1.24 -3.73
N ALA A 86 -6.94 2.31 -3.10
CA ALA A 86 -5.79 2.25 -2.20
C ALA A 86 -6.18 1.48 -0.94
N ASP A 87 -5.19 0.84 -0.30
CA ASP A 87 -5.32 0.29 1.05
C ASP A 87 -5.32 1.42 2.10
N TRP A 88 -6.24 2.35 1.94
CA TRP A 88 -6.40 3.55 2.75
C TRP A 88 -7.87 3.94 2.82
N LEU A 89 -8.31 4.31 4.02
CA LEU A 89 -9.64 4.86 4.26
C LEU A 89 -9.60 5.92 5.35
N TYR A 90 -10.60 6.80 5.36
CA TYR A 90 -10.82 7.75 6.45
C TYR A 90 -12.28 7.75 6.87
N ILE A 91 -12.57 7.62 8.16
CA ILE A 91 -13.94 7.51 8.68
C ILE A 91 -14.38 8.87 9.22
N ALA A 92 -15.46 9.42 8.67
CA ALA A 92 -16.08 10.66 9.15
C ALA A 92 -17.51 10.80 8.64
N PHE A 93 -18.31 11.67 9.28
CA PHE A 93 -19.66 12.02 8.83
C PHE A 93 -20.60 10.81 8.63
N ASN A 94 -20.43 9.78 9.46
CA ASN A 94 -21.15 8.50 9.34
C ASN A 94 -20.95 7.81 7.98
N GLY A 95 -19.77 7.97 7.41
CA GLY A 95 -19.36 7.29 6.19
C GLY A 95 -17.86 7.10 6.14
N ILE A 96 -17.39 6.68 4.99
CA ILE A 96 -15.97 6.43 4.74
C ILE A 96 -15.53 7.12 3.47
N PHE A 97 -14.34 7.72 3.54
CA PHE A 97 -13.63 8.25 2.40
C PHE A 97 -12.64 7.21 1.91
N LEU A 98 -12.58 7.04 0.60
CA LEU A 98 -11.74 6.08 -0.09
C LEU A 98 -10.96 6.79 -1.19
N GLN A 99 -9.73 6.33 -1.42
CA GLN A 99 -8.94 6.73 -2.57
C GLN A 99 -9.13 5.71 -3.69
N ARG A 100 -9.78 6.14 -4.77
CA ARG A 100 -9.94 5.33 -5.99
C ARG A 100 -8.78 5.59 -6.95
N TRP A 101 -8.23 4.54 -7.53
CA TRP A 101 -7.25 4.64 -8.62
C TRP A 101 -8.00 4.68 -9.96
N ASP A 102 -7.92 5.82 -10.64
CA ASP A 102 -8.56 6.01 -11.95
C ASP A 102 -7.62 5.62 -13.11
N SER A 103 -6.30 5.60 -12.86
CA SER A 103 -5.29 5.13 -13.80
C SER A 103 -4.57 3.87 -13.27
N ALA A 104 -4.14 3.00 -14.20
CA ALA A 104 -3.46 1.75 -13.86
C ALA A 104 -2.05 1.93 -13.28
N ASP A 105 -1.43 3.09 -13.53
CA ASP A 105 -0.12 3.49 -12.99
C ASP A 105 -0.23 4.22 -11.65
N GLY A 106 -1.45 4.50 -11.17
CA GLY A 106 -1.69 5.24 -9.94
C GLY A 106 -1.40 6.74 -10.00
N SER A 107 -1.11 7.29 -11.18
CA SER A 107 -0.88 8.74 -11.36
C SER A 107 -2.16 9.57 -11.19
N LEU A 108 -3.34 8.97 -11.39
CA LEU A 108 -4.63 9.64 -11.32
C LEU A 108 -5.53 8.95 -10.30
N THR A 109 -6.07 9.75 -9.39
CA THR A 109 -6.92 9.28 -8.30
C THR A 109 -8.13 10.17 -8.09
N SER A 110 -9.14 9.60 -7.43
CA SER A 110 -10.34 10.30 -7.00
C SER A 110 -10.62 10.04 -5.53
N LEU A 111 -11.05 11.09 -4.83
CA LEU A 111 -11.57 11.02 -3.48
C LEU A 111 -13.06 10.70 -3.54
N ILE A 112 -13.43 9.56 -2.98
CA ILE A 112 -14.78 9.04 -2.99
C ILE A 112 -15.32 8.99 -1.55
N PHE A 113 -16.56 9.39 -1.34
CA PHE A 113 -17.27 9.21 -0.08
C PHE A 113 -18.35 8.13 -0.24
N VAL A 114 -18.38 7.19 0.71
CA VAL A 114 -19.43 6.18 0.83
C VAL A 114 -20.28 6.53 2.04
N ASP A 115 -21.54 6.88 1.77
CA ASP A 115 -22.55 7.13 2.80
C ASP A 115 -23.11 5.78 3.26
N VAL A 116 -22.85 5.45 4.52
CA VAL A 116 -23.22 4.15 5.12
C VAL A 116 -24.73 4.07 5.41
N ASP A 117 -25.38 5.20 5.73
CA ASP A 117 -26.82 5.23 6.02
C ASP A 117 -27.64 5.11 4.74
N LYS A 118 -27.26 5.90 3.72
CA LYS A 118 -27.97 5.92 2.44
C LYS A 118 -27.56 4.76 1.52
N VAL A 119 -26.48 4.05 1.86
CA VAL A 119 -25.84 3.04 1.01
C VAL A 119 -25.64 3.64 -0.39
N SER A 120 -24.82 4.69 -0.45
CA SER A 120 -24.58 5.42 -1.70
C SER A 120 -23.14 5.91 -1.80
N ILE A 121 -22.73 6.27 -3.02
CA ILE A 121 -21.38 6.75 -3.30
C ILE A 121 -21.47 8.15 -3.89
N LYS A 122 -20.59 9.03 -3.44
CA LYS A 122 -20.40 10.39 -3.95
C LYS A 122 -18.95 10.61 -4.32
N GLU A 123 -18.70 11.14 -5.51
CA GLU A 123 -17.36 11.62 -5.87
C GLU A 123 -17.17 13.03 -5.29
N VAL A 124 -16.18 13.17 -4.41
CA VAL A 124 -15.91 14.44 -3.70
C VAL A 124 -14.96 15.30 -4.51
N LYS A 125 -13.89 14.68 -5.03
CA LYS A 125 -12.91 15.32 -5.90
C LYS A 125 -12.34 14.29 -6.85
N THR A 126 -12.27 14.64 -8.12
CA THR A 126 -11.66 13.83 -9.16
C THR A 126 -10.40 14.52 -9.69
N ASN A 127 -9.66 13.79 -10.54
CA ASN A 127 -8.45 14.26 -11.20
C ASN A 127 -7.36 14.72 -10.22
N ILE A 128 -7.10 13.92 -9.19
CA ILE A 128 -6.03 14.17 -8.22
C ILE A 128 -4.75 13.47 -8.72
N TYR A 129 -3.73 14.26 -9.03
CA TYR A 129 -2.44 13.79 -9.55
C TYR A 129 -1.42 13.57 -8.41
N SER A 130 -1.81 12.82 -7.40
CA SER A 130 -0.97 12.46 -6.26
C SER A 130 -1.59 11.27 -5.55
N ASN A 131 -0.77 10.44 -4.92
CA ASN A 131 -1.19 9.42 -3.97
C ASN A 131 -0.77 9.74 -2.52
N ASN A 132 -0.07 10.85 -2.30
CA ASN A 132 0.40 11.29 -1.00
C ASN A 132 -0.61 12.25 -0.37
N TRP A 133 -1.56 11.64 0.34
CA TRP A 133 -2.71 12.34 0.90
C TRP A 133 -2.59 12.45 2.42
N SER A 134 -3.09 13.54 2.97
CA SER A 134 -3.37 13.63 4.40
C SER A 134 -4.77 14.18 4.63
N ALA A 135 -5.38 13.76 5.73
CA ALA A 135 -6.71 14.18 6.13
C ALA A 135 -6.72 14.53 7.61
N TYR A 136 -7.32 15.65 7.97
CA TYR A 136 -7.48 16.07 9.37
C TYR A 136 -8.76 16.89 9.57
N MET A 137 -9.32 16.79 10.78
CA MET A 137 -10.46 17.61 11.17
C MET A 137 -10.00 19.03 11.54
N GLN A 138 -10.69 20.02 11.02
CA GLN A 138 -10.56 21.42 11.38
C GLN A 138 -11.94 21.98 11.76
N GLY A 139 -12.26 21.93 13.05
CA GLY A 139 -13.63 22.22 13.52
C GLY A 139 -14.61 21.15 13.03
N GLU A 140 -15.68 21.57 12.36
CA GLU A 140 -16.70 20.68 11.77
C GLU A 140 -16.38 20.24 10.34
N ALA A 141 -15.25 20.68 9.79
CA ALA A 141 -14.83 20.35 8.43
C ALA A 141 -13.70 19.33 8.42
N LEU A 142 -13.72 18.43 7.45
CA LEU A 142 -12.63 17.52 7.13
C LEU A 142 -11.81 18.12 5.99
N VAL A 143 -10.51 18.28 6.22
CA VAL A 143 -9.59 18.88 5.25
C VAL A 143 -8.70 17.78 4.69
N PHE A 144 -8.74 17.61 3.37
CA PHE A 144 -7.83 16.77 2.61
C PHE A 144 -6.75 17.62 1.98
N THR A 145 -5.50 17.18 2.08
CA THR A 145 -4.35 17.78 1.39
C THR A 145 -3.73 16.73 0.47
N PHE A 146 -3.60 17.09 -0.81
CA PHE A 146 -2.99 16.23 -1.83
C PHE A 146 -1.64 16.83 -2.21
N ASN A 147 -0.55 16.12 -1.89
CA ASN A 147 0.81 16.60 -2.12
C ASN A 147 1.35 15.98 -3.41
N GLY A 148 0.97 16.54 -4.56
CA GLY A 148 1.57 16.23 -5.86
C GLY A 148 2.60 17.29 -6.27
N ASP A 149 2.74 17.52 -7.57
CA ASP A 149 3.54 18.63 -8.12
C ASP A 149 3.05 20.00 -7.63
N ALA A 150 1.73 20.12 -7.48
CA ALA A 150 1.08 21.24 -6.81
C ALA A 150 0.30 20.73 -5.60
N LYS A 151 0.34 21.50 -4.51
CA LYS A 151 -0.47 21.21 -3.32
C LYS A 151 -1.92 21.60 -3.60
N GLU A 152 -2.81 20.62 -3.58
CA GLU A 152 -4.26 20.84 -3.62
C GLU A 152 -4.86 20.61 -2.24
N VAL A 153 -5.90 21.38 -1.89
CA VAL A 153 -6.63 21.26 -0.62
C VAL A 153 -8.13 21.20 -0.90
N VAL A 154 -8.80 20.22 -0.31
CA VAL A 154 -10.26 20.08 -0.37
C VAL A 154 -10.81 20.06 1.05
N THR A 155 -11.79 20.91 1.31
CA THR A 155 -12.49 20.99 2.59
C THR A 155 -13.90 20.46 2.39
N VAL A 156 -14.31 19.52 3.24
CA VAL A 156 -15.60 18.84 3.18
C VAL A 156 -16.32 19.00 4.50
N THR A 157 -17.58 19.40 4.45
CA THR A 157 -18.49 19.42 5.60
C THR A 157 -19.60 18.40 5.41
N LEU A 158 -20.36 18.11 6.47
CA LEU A 158 -21.54 17.26 6.36
C LEU A 158 -22.58 17.80 5.35
N ALA A 159 -22.65 19.13 5.16
CA ALA A 159 -23.57 19.73 4.19
C ALA A 159 -23.19 19.39 2.74
N ASP A 160 -21.89 19.31 2.45
CA ASP A 160 -21.36 18.98 1.12
C ASP A 160 -21.60 17.52 0.74
N LEU A 161 -21.93 16.66 1.70
CA LEU A 161 -22.13 15.22 1.50
C LEU A 161 -23.61 14.83 1.39
N LYS A 162 -24.52 15.72 1.78
CA LYS A 162 -25.96 15.44 1.75
C LYS A 162 -26.55 15.42 0.34
#